data_AF-A0A7X9G290-F1
#
_entry.id   AF-A0A7X9G290-F1
#
_cell.length_a   1.000
_cell.length_b   1.000
_cell.length_c   1.000
_cell.angle_alpha   90.00
_cell.angle_beta   90.00
_cell.angle_gamma   90.00
#
_symmetry.space_group_name_H-M   'P 1'
#
loop_
_entity.id
_entity.type
_entity.pdbx_description
1 polymer ?
#
loop_
_entity_poly.entity_id
_entity_poly.type
_entity_poly.pdbx_seq_one_letter_code
_entity_poly.pdbx_strand_id
1 'polypeptide(L)'
;MELFLTNRKRADLPFQMDFQPEDMPLAVVQRALDVCATASDIPVLLTGNEPFLHPDLEDIFTAFRKRKLNCVAEISGLMPDSAKKLLVEHPCTLFWRLYRPELLAAQDLAEIRANLKELRDARIPVQFLLLADDLDASYDFALEWLEEFQVRSLMVRMPCTATIPERLKLAAWCAEQAPALLKRGYTLTLDCGAMPCLFSDEHFGQLAKISFKRYSCNPHMVVLPDGHLVHCLPMAMLPGPPVTTFKTHADALQFYYDVFRDLQLDNADHKECQSCPSCLVALCTGPSMAAKAQLTLKHYEELKKLLENEESDPEKRKLQLWRMTYMSMKIAFYADAVECLEELRRHDPGDDKVHYWLGCTYWECNRLTEAEDEFRKCARLTKDPRAPLAELHRRLVKNGNAIRARLLYEEIKRIEPPAP
;
A
#
# COMPACT_ATOMS: atom_id res chain seq x y z
N MET A 1 -6.35 1.26 -8.95
CA MET A 1 -5.40 2.31 -8.51
C MET A 1 -6.19 3.44 -7.89
N GLU A 2 -5.64 4.10 -6.89
CA GLU A 2 -6.26 5.22 -6.18
C GLU A 2 -5.48 6.51 -6.47
N LEU A 3 -6.18 7.65 -6.56
CA LEU A 3 -5.59 8.98 -6.74
C LEU A 3 -5.98 9.83 -5.54
N PHE A 4 -5.01 10.24 -4.72
CA PHE A 4 -5.22 11.20 -3.65
C PHE A 4 -5.20 12.61 -4.25
N LEU A 5 -6.38 13.16 -4.55
CA LEU A 5 -6.51 14.37 -5.35
C LEU A 5 -6.14 15.64 -4.60
N THR A 6 -6.54 15.76 -3.33
CA THR A 6 -6.38 17.03 -2.60
C THR A 6 -6.35 16.85 -1.09
N ASN A 7 -5.57 17.69 -0.42
CA ASN A 7 -5.59 17.83 1.03
C ASN A 7 -6.74 18.74 1.51
N ARG A 8 -7.45 19.42 0.60
CA ARG A 8 -8.57 20.30 0.95
C ARG A 8 -9.59 19.55 1.79
N LYS A 9 -10.07 20.20 2.84
CA LYS A 9 -11.05 19.66 3.78
C LYS A 9 -12.02 20.73 4.24
N ARG A 10 -13.23 20.30 4.61
CA ARG A 10 -14.25 21.16 5.23
C ARG A 10 -14.41 20.97 6.74
N ALA A 11 -13.98 19.83 7.26
CA ALA A 11 -13.99 19.50 8.67
C ALA A 11 -12.68 18.77 9.03
N ASP A 12 -12.26 18.85 10.29
CA ASP A 12 -11.13 18.08 10.80
C ASP A 12 -11.62 16.68 11.20
N LEU A 13 -11.39 15.71 10.32
CA LEU A 13 -11.88 14.34 10.46
C LEU A 13 -10.71 13.36 10.60
N PRO A 14 -10.91 12.18 11.22
CA PRO A 14 -9.90 11.15 11.29
C PRO A 14 -9.37 10.73 9.91
N PHE A 15 -8.11 10.26 9.90
CA PHE A 15 -7.41 9.71 8.72
C PHE A 15 -7.09 10.72 7.61
N GLN A 16 -7.19 12.01 7.89
CA GLN A 16 -6.74 13.06 6.97
C GLN A 16 -5.22 13.08 6.85
N MET A 17 -4.75 13.47 5.66
CA MET A 17 -3.33 13.53 5.33
C MET A 17 -2.99 14.84 4.63
N ASP A 18 -1.77 15.30 4.83
CA ASP A 18 -1.25 16.54 4.24
C ASP A 18 -0.02 16.22 3.40
N PHE A 19 -0.16 16.33 2.08
CA PHE A 19 0.91 16.16 1.12
C PHE A 19 1.30 17.49 0.48
N GLN A 20 2.36 17.51 -0.32
CA GLN A 20 2.70 18.66 -1.16
C GLN A 20 2.78 18.19 -2.61
N PRO A 21 2.21 18.90 -3.58
CA PRO A 21 1.35 20.09 -3.45
C PRO A 21 -0.01 19.80 -2.77
N GLU A 22 -0.77 20.84 -2.41
CA GLU A 22 -2.13 20.72 -1.81
C GLU A 22 -3.11 19.99 -2.74
N ASP A 23 -3.10 20.34 -4.03
CA ASP A 23 -3.93 19.78 -5.08
C ASP A 23 -3.05 19.05 -6.09
N MET A 24 -3.44 17.85 -6.48
CA MET A 24 -2.76 17.05 -7.50
C MET A 24 -2.85 17.76 -8.86
N PRO A 25 -1.72 18.14 -9.49
CA PRO A 25 -1.78 18.82 -10.78
C PRO A 25 -2.49 17.97 -11.83
N LEU A 26 -3.33 18.59 -12.68
CA LEU A 26 -4.09 17.88 -13.71
C LEU A 26 -3.21 17.01 -14.63
N ALA A 27 -1.97 17.43 -14.89
CA ALA A 27 -1.00 16.64 -15.66
C ALA A 27 -0.64 15.30 -14.97
N VAL A 28 -0.52 15.30 -13.64
CA VAL A 28 -0.28 14.10 -12.83
C VAL A 28 -1.51 13.19 -12.88
N VAL A 29 -2.72 13.75 -12.72
CA VAL A 29 -3.98 13.00 -12.88
C VAL A 29 -4.03 12.33 -14.24
N GLN A 30 -3.83 13.08 -15.32
CA GLN A 30 -3.88 12.55 -16.69
C GLN A 30 -2.87 11.42 -16.90
N ARG A 31 -1.64 11.57 -16.38
CA ARG A 31 -0.64 10.53 -16.46
C ARG A 31 -1.03 9.27 -15.69
N ALA A 32 -1.55 9.41 -14.48
CA ALA A 32 -2.04 8.28 -13.69
C ALA A 32 -3.18 7.54 -14.41
N LEU A 33 -4.11 8.28 -15.04
CA LEU A 33 -5.18 7.70 -15.83
C LEU A 33 -4.68 7.00 -17.09
N ASP A 34 -3.61 7.49 -17.75
CA ASP A 34 -2.98 6.78 -18.87
C ASP A 34 -2.44 5.40 -18.46
N VAL A 35 -1.81 5.32 -17.28
CA VAL A 35 -1.33 4.05 -16.71
C VAL A 35 -2.50 3.14 -16.36
N CYS A 36 -3.60 3.69 -15.81
CA CYS A 36 -4.80 2.91 -15.49
C CYS A 36 -5.50 2.37 -16.74
N ALA A 37 -5.52 3.13 -17.83
CA ALA A 37 -6.18 2.74 -19.08
C ALA A 37 -5.58 1.50 -19.75
N THR A 38 -4.40 1.04 -19.31
CA THR A 38 -3.81 -0.22 -19.79
C THR A 38 -4.44 -1.46 -19.15
N ALA A 39 -5.22 -1.31 -18.08
CA ALA A 39 -5.94 -2.40 -17.44
C ALA A 39 -7.44 -2.32 -17.79
N SER A 40 -8.02 -3.46 -18.19
CA SER A 40 -9.46 -3.56 -18.39
C SER A 40 -10.16 -3.76 -17.04
N ASP A 41 -11.31 -3.11 -16.85
CA ASP A 41 -12.26 -3.36 -15.75
C ASP A 41 -11.77 -3.11 -14.32
N ILE A 42 -10.67 -2.37 -14.14
CA ILE A 42 -10.23 -1.92 -12.81
C ILE A 42 -10.79 -0.51 -12.54
N PRO A 43 -11.64 -0.32 -11.50
CA PRO A 43 -12.07 1.01 -11.12
C PRO A 43 -10.89 1.85 -10.63
N VAL A 44 -10.90 3.14 -10.99
CA VAL A 44 -9.98 4.12 -10.43
C VAL A 44 -10.70 4.88 -9.34
N LEU A 45 -10.14 4.83 -8.13
CA LEU A 45 -10.71 5.48 -6.95
C LEU A 45 -10.16 6.91 -6.82
N LEU A 46 -11.05 7.89 -6.79
CA LEU A 46 -10.74 9.25 -6.40
C LEU A 46 -10.88 9.37 -4.88
N THR A 47 -9.80 9.78 -4.22
CA THR A 47 -9.74 9.96 -2.76
C THR A 47 -8.98 11.25 -2.44
N GLY A 48 -8.69 11.49 -1.17
CA GLY A 48 -8.18 12.74 -0.64
C GLY A 48 -8.81 13.01 0.71
N ASN A 49 -8.55 14.18 1.29
CA ASN A 49 -9.30 14.61 2.47
C ASN A 49 -10.78 14.86 2.09
N GLU A 50 -11.02 15.61 1.01
CA GLU A 50 -12.30 15.65 0.30
C GLU A 50 -12.07 15.90 -1.20
N PRO A 51 -12.09 14.84 -2.05
CA PRO A 51 -11.64 14.93 -3.44
C PRO A 51 -12.43 15.93 -4.29
N PHE A 52 -13.70 16.19 -3.94
CA PHE A 52 -14.56 17.07 -4.72
C PHE A 52 -14.42 18.56 -4.38
N LEU A 53 -13.45 18.90 -3.54
CA LEU A 53 -12.97 20.28 -3.38
C LEU A 53 -11.85 20.63 -4.38
N HIS A 54 -11.37 19.67 -5.17
CA HIS A 54 -10.32 19.90 -6.15
C HIS A 54 -10.75 20.97 -7.19
N PRO A 55 -9.92 21.99 -7.48
CA PRO A 55 -10.30 23.09 -8.37
C PRO A 55 -10.61 22.62 -9.80
N ASP A 56 -9.85 21.64 -10.30
CA ASP A 56 -10.00 21.12 -11.67
C ASP A 56 -10.93 19.90 -11.79
N LEU A 57 -11.90 19.73 -10.88
CA LEU A 57 -12.74 18.52 -10.81
C LEU A 57 -13.45 18.18 -12.13
N GLU A 58 -13.95 19.19 -12.85
CA GLU A 58 -14.62 19.01 -14.16
C GLU A 58 -13.66 18.46 -15.23
N ASP A 59 -12.43 18.97 -15.28
CA ASP A 59 -11.39 18.48 -16.19
C ASP A 59 -10.95 17.06 -15.85
N ILE A 60 -10.93 16.70 -14.57
CA ILE A 60 -10.68 15.33 -14.10
C ILE A 60 -11.77 14.39 -14.63
N PHE A 61 -13.06 14.70 -14.43
CA PHE A 61 -14.15 13.88 -14.99
C PHE A 61 -14.09 13.78 -16.52
N THR A 62 -13.73 14.88 -17.19
CA THR A 62 -13.50 14.88 -18.64
C THR A 62 -12.36 13.92 -19.03
N ALA A 63 -11.27 13.88 -18.26
CA ALA A 63 -10.14 12.98 -18.49
C ALA A 63 -10.51 11.50 -18.32
N PHE A 64 -11.37 11.17 -17.35
CA PHE A 64 -11.94 9.83 -17.18
C PHE A 64 -12.78 9.40 -18.38
N ARG A 65 -13.72 10.27 -18.80
CA ARG A 65 -14.62 9.99 -19.93
C ARG A 65 -13.86 9.75 -21.23
N LYS A 66 -12.84 10.58 -21.51
CA LYS A 66 -11.98 10.41 -22.71
C LYS A 66 -11.31 9.04 -22.76
N ARG A 67 -10.99 8.46 -21.59
CA ARG A 67 -10.32 7.16 -21.45
C ARG A 67 -11.29 6.00 -21.20
N LYS A 68 -12.60 6.26 -21.08
CA LYS A 68 -13.63 5.26 -20.75
C LYS A 68 -13.32 4.48 -19.46
N LEU A 69 -12.73 5.16 -18.47
CA LEU A 69 -12.40 4.56 -17.19
C LEU A 69 -13.61 4.57 -16.26
N ASN A 70 -13.74 3.51 -15.46
CA ASN A 70 -14.74 3.44 -14.40
C ASN A 70 -14.26 4.27 -13.19
N CYS A 71 -15.00 5.32 -12.85
CA CYS A 71 -14.72 6.17 -11.71
C CYS A 71 -15.45 5.67 -10.47
N VAL A 72 -14.75 5.66 -9.34
CA VAL A 72 -15.31 5.51 -7.99
C VAL A 72 -14.76 6.66 -7.16
N ALA A 73 -15.52 7.21 -6.22
CA ALA A 73 -15.05 8.29 -5.36
C ALA A 73 -15.30 7.99 -3.87
N GLU A 74 -14.29 8.21 -3.03
CA GLU A 74 -14.38 8.13 -1.57
C GLU A 74 -14.56 9.55 -0.99
N ILE A 75 -15.73 9.86 -0.45
CA ILE A 75 -16.13 11.23 -0.05
C ILE A 75 -16.83 11.26 1.30
N SER A 76 -16.77 12.39 2.01
CA SER A 76 -17.55 12.57 3.26
C SER A 76 -18.99 13.05 3.02
N GLY A 77 -19.25 13.62 1.84
CA GLY A 77 -20.52 14.27 1.50
C GLY A 77 -20.51 15.79 1.71
N LEU A 78 -19.45 16.36 2.26
CA LEU A 78 -19.27 17.81 2.39
C LEU A 78 -18.68 18.39 1.10
N MET A 79 -19.54 18.81 0.18
CA MET A 79 -19.13 19.28 -1.14
C MET A 79 -19.96 20.49 -1.61
N PRO A 80 -19.40 21.36 -2.48
CA PRO A 80 -20.18 22.45 -3.06
C PRO A 80 -21.25 21.95 -4.02
N ASP A 81 -22.29 22.75 -4.25
CA ASP A 81 -23.35 22.44 -5.21
C ASP A 81 -22.84 22.22 -6.64
N SER A 82 -21.72 22.87 -7.01
CA SER A 82 -21.06 22.64 -8.31
C SER A 82 -20.59 21.19 -8.46
N ALA A 83 -20.01 20.60 -7.41
CA ALA A 83 -19.59 19.20 -7.42
C ALA A 83 -20.79 18.23 -7.51
N LYS A 84 -21.89 18.54 -6.81
CA LYS A 84 -23.13 17.75 -6.92
C LYS A 84 -23.69 17.75 -8.34
N LYS A 85 -23.70 18.91 -9.01
CA LYS A 85 -24.12 18.99 -10.43
C LYS A 85 -23.24 18.13 -11.31
N LEU A 86 -21.92 18.19 -11.14
CA LEU A 86 -20.97 17.34 -11.87
C LEU A 86 -21.22 15.85 -11.65
N LEU A 87 -21.57 15.41 -10.43
CA LEU A 87 -21.92 14.01 -10.17
C LEU A 87 -23.17 13.54 -10.91
N VAL A 88 -24.17 14.42 -11.08
CA VAL A 88 -25.37 14.09 -11.84
C VAL A 88 -25.06 14.00 -13.34
N GLU A 89 -24.20 14.88 -13.84
CA GLU A 89 -23.74 14.87 -15.23
C GLU A 89 -22.77 13.72 -15.55
N HIS A 90 -21.99 13.31 -14.55
CA HIS A 90 -20.94 12.30 -14.63
C HIS A 90 -21.06 11.29 -13.48
N PRO A 91 -22.11 10.44 -13.48
CA PRO A 91 -22.39 9.54 -12.38
C PRO A 91 -21.26 8.53 -12.19
N CYS A 92 -20.82 8.39 -10.94
CA CYS A 92 -19.85 7.41 -10.49
C CYS A 92 -20.35 6.72 -9.22
N THR A 93 -19.75 5.59 -8.84
CA THR A 93 -20.08 4.94 -7.56
C THR A 93 -19.41 5.71 -6.42
N LEU A 94 -20.17 6.01 -5.37
CA LEU A 94 -19.67 6.73 -4.20
C LEU A 94 -19.45 5.78 -3.03
N PHE A 95 -18.24 5.78 -2.50
CA PHE A 95 -17.91 5.25 -1.18
C PHE A 95 -18.06 6.40 -0.18
N TRP A 96 -19.22 6.43 0.46
CA TRP A 96 -19.60 7.48 1.39
C TRP A 96 -19.01 7.20 2.77
N ARG A 97 -18.03 7.99 3.16
CA ARG A 97 -17.34 7.86 4.45
C ARG A 97 -18.32 8.13 5.58
N LEU A 98 -18.50 7.13 6.44
CA LEU A 98 -19.23 7.26 7.69
C LEU A 98 -18.23 7.47 8.82
N TYR A 99 -18.39 8.61 9.48
CA TYR A 99 -17.74 8.96 10.73
C TYR A 99 -18.77 8.92 11.85
N ARG A 100 -18.31 8.73 13.08
CA ARG A 100 -19.16 8.87 14.26
C ARG A 100 -19.79 10.28 14.28
N PRO A 101 -21.12 10.41 14.47
CA PRO A 101 -21.79 11.72 14.40
C PRO A 101 -21.24 12.75 15.36
N GLU A 102 -20.66 12.33 16.49
CA GLU A 102 -20.11 13.22 17.52
C GLU A 102 -18.83 13.95 17.07
N LEU A 103 -18.20 13.50 15.98
CA LEU A 103 -17.02 14.15 15.40
C LEU A 103 -17.39 15.32 14.47
N LEU A 104 -18.67 15.48 14.13
CA LEU A 104 -19.14 16.45 13.15
C LEU A 104 -19.87 17.60 13.84
N ALA A 105 -19.65 18.83 13.35
CA ALA A 105 -20.51 19.95 13.75
C ALA A 105 -21.95 19.70 13.25
N ALA A 106 -22.94 20.19 14.00
CA ALA A 106 -24.35 19.96 13.68
C ALA A 106 -24.74 20.44 12.26
N GLN A 107 -24.14 21.54 11.79
CA GLN A 107 -24.35 22.07 10.44
C GLN A 107 -23.80 21.13 9.36
N ASP A 108 -22.61 20.57 9.57
CA ASP A 108 -21.95 19.69 8.61
C ASP A 108 -22.68 18.34 8.55
N LEU A 109 -23.11 17.83 9.70
CA LEU A 109 -23.95 16.63 9.77
C LEU A 109 -25.29 16.83 9.04
N ALA A 110 -25.93 17.99 9.21
CA ALA A 110 -27.16 18.31 8.50
C ALA A 110 -26.94 18.38 6.99
N GLU A 111 -25.84 18.98 6.54
CA GLU A 111 -25.45 19.06 5.13
C GLU A 111 -25.17 17.68 4.53
N ILE A 112 -24.37 16.84 5.20
CA ILE A 112 -24.07 15.44 4.78
C ILE A 112 -25.38 14.68 4.57
N ARG A 113 -26.29 14.74 5.54
CA ARG A 113 -27.59 14.05 5.46
C ARG A 113 -28.47 14.58 4.33
N ALA A 114 -28.46 15.89 4.08
CA ALA A 114 -29.20 16.50 2.97
C ALA A 114 -28.63 16.08 1.60
N ASN A 115 -27.31 16.18 1.44
CA ASN A 115 -26.60 15.80 0.21
C ASN A 115 -26.77 14.31 -0.11
N LEU A 116 -26.75 13.44 0.91
CA LEU A 116 -26.99 12.01 0.74
C LEU A 116 -28.40 11.71 0.21
N LYS A 117 -29.43 12.41 0.72
CA LYS A 117 -30.81 12.28 0.22
C LYS A 117 -30.92 12.76 -1.23
N GLU A 118 -30.34 13.90 -1.55
CA GLU A 118 -30.33 14.47 -2.90
C GLU A 118 -29.68 13.52 -3.92
N LEU A 119 -28.49 12.99 -3.61
CA LEU A 119 -27.76 12.09 -4.50
C LEU A 119 -28.45 10.71 -4.64
N ARG A 120 -29.10 10.23 -3.58
CA ARG A 120 -29.96 9.04 -3.64
C ARG A 120 -31.16 9.26 -4.57
N ASP A 121 -31.83 10.41 -4.45
CA ASP A 121 -32.99 10.74 -5.28
C ASP A 121 -32.59 10.92 -6.76
N ALA A 122 -31.37 11.39 -7.00
CA ALA A 122 -30.70 11.39 -8.31
C ALA A 122 -30.22 10.00 -8.78
N ARG A 123 -30.45 8.94 -7.99
CA ARG A 123 -30.07 7.54 -8.26
C ARG A 123 -28.57 7.31 -8.44
N ILE A 124 -27.74 8.13 -7.79
CA ILE A 124 -26.29 7.90 -7.74
C ILE A 124 -26.01 6.66 -6.86
N PRO A 125 -25.23 5.66 -7.32
CA PRO A 125 -24.91 4.50 -6.51
C PRO A 125 -24.05 4.87 -5.30
N VAL A 126 -24.53 4.55 -4.10
CA VAL A 126 -23.81 4.80 -2.84
C VAL A 126 -23.56 3.50 -2.10
N GLN A 127 -22.37 3.37 -1.52
CA GLN A 127 -22.01 2.37 -0.52
C GLN A 127 -21.45 3.10 0.69
N PHE A 128 -21.83 2.70 1.89
CA PHE A 128 -21.21 3.27 3.09
C PHE A 128 -19.85 2.65 3.35
N LEU A 129 -18.88 3.49 3.66
CA LEU A 129 -17.55 3.11 4.11
C LEU A 129 -17.38 3.62 5.54
N LEU A 130 -17.56 2.74 6.51
CA LEU A 130 -17.33 3.04 7.91
C LEU A 130 -15.82 3.10 8.20
N LEU A 131 -15.38 4.29 8.65
CA LEU A 131 -14.02 4.56 9.06
C LEU A 131 -13.95 4.49 10.59
N ALA A 132 -13.43 3.40 11.12
CA ALA A 132 -13.38 3.17 12.56
C ALA A 132 -12.21 3.91 13.20
N ASP A 133 -12.48 5.07 13.80
CA ASP A 133 -11.49 5.93 14.47
C ASP A 133 -11.30 5.59 15.96
N ASP A 134 -12.35 5.08 16.60
CA ASP A 134 -12.35 4.60 17.98
C ASP A 134 -12.86 3.15 18.02
N LEU A 135 -11.97 2.23 18.37
CA LEU A 135 -12.26 0.80 18.31
C LEU A 135 -13.11 0.29 19.48
N ASP A 136 -13.31 1.13 20.50
CA ASP A 136 -14.18 0.85 21.64
C ASP A 136 -15.57 1.48 21.49
N ALA A 137 -15.79 2.35 20.50
CA ALA A 137 -17.10 2.94 20.24
C ALA A 137 -18.13 1.92 19.72
N SER A 138 -19.41 2.25 19.87
CA SER A 138 -20.47 1.58 19.10
C SER A 138 -20.57 2.22 17.71
N TYR A 139 -20.80 1.36 16.71
CA TYR A 139 -21.02 1.76 15.32
C TYR A 139 -22.45 1.43 14.85
N ASP A 140 -23.38 1.20 15.78
CA ASP A 140 -24.76 0.84 15.46
C ASP A 140 -25.49 1.93 14.67
N PHE A 141 -25.07 3.20 14.79
CA PHE A 141 -25.56 4.29 13.96
C PHE A 141 -25.39 4.00 12.45
N ALA A 142 -24.35 3.25 12.05
CA ALA A 142 -24.17 2.88 10.65
C ALA A 142 -25.31 1.98 10.16
N LEU A 143 -25.83 1.10 11.03
CA LEU A 143 -26.98 0.24 10.74
C LEU A 143 -28.27 1.07 10.61
N GLU A 144 -28.46 2.05 11.50
CA GLU A 144 -29.59 2.99 11.42
C GLU A 144 -29.56 3.79 10.11
N TRP A 145 -28.38 4.23 9.68
CA TRP A 145 -28.22 4.97 8.42
C TRP A 145 -28.47 4.12 7.19
N LEU A 146 -28.08 2.83 7.19
CA LEU A 146 -28.43 1.92 6.08
C LEU A 146 -29.94 1.91 5.85
N GLU A 147 -30.72 1.88 6.92
CA GLU A 147 -32.19 1.88 6.87
C GLU A 147 -32.75 3.25 6.47
N GLU A 148 -32.32 4.32 7.14
CA GLU A 148 -32.80 5.68 6.90
C GLU A 148 -32.58 6.11 5.44
N PHE A 149 -31.39 5.86 4.91
CA PHE A 149 -31.00 6.29 3.57
C PHE A 149 -31.21 5.21 2.51
N GLN A 150 -31.67 4.02 2.89
CA GLN A 150 -31.93 2.88 2.01
C GLN A 150 -30.68 2.44 1.21
N VAL A 151 -29.50 2.61 1.81
CA VAL A 151 -28.22 2.17 1.26
C VAL A 151 -28.02 0.70 1.60
N ARG A 152 -27.71 -0.13 0.60
CA ARG A 152 -27.66 -1.60 0.79
C ARG A 152 -26.29 -2.16 1.13
N SER A 153 -25.24 -1.36 1.04
CA SER A 153 -23.86 -1.82 1.23
C SER A 153 -23.19 -1.07 2.37
N LEU A 154 -22.61 -1.84 3.31
CA LEU A 154 -21.72 -1.36 4.35
C LEU A 154 -20.35 -2.01 4.17
N MET A 155 -19.33 -1.18 4.02
CA MET A 155 -17.94 -1.54 4.04
C MET A 155 -17.33 -1.04 5.35
N VAL A 156 -16.57 -1.88 6.05
CA VAL A 156 -15.92 -1.51 7.31
C VAL A 156 -14.41 -1.56 7.14
N ARG A 157 -13.74 -0.41 7.31
CA ARG A 157 -12.28 -0.31 7.28
C ARG A 157 -11.77 -0.21 8.72
N MET A 158 -10.97 -1.20 9.11
CA MET A 158 -10.30 -1.20 10.42
C MET A 158 -8.91 -0.56 10.27
N PRO A 159 -8.46 0.24 11.25
CA PRO A 159 -7.13 0.84 11.23
C PRO A 159 -6.07 -0.27 11.24
N CYS A 160 -5.33 -0.37 10.14
CA CYS A 160 -4.39 -1.46 9.89
C CYS A 160 -3.15 -1.43 10.80
N THR A 161 -2.90 -0.30 11.47
CA THR A 161 -1.76 -0.06 12.37
C THR A 161 -2.09 -0.29 13.84
N ALA A 162 -3.38 -0.42 14.18
CA ALA A 162 -3.80 -0.83 15.52
C ALA A 162 -3.26 -2.23 15.86
N THR A 163 -3.21 -2.56 17.14
CA THR A 163 -2.86 -3.90 17.62
C THR A 163 -4.02 -4.88 17.42
N ILE A 164 -3.75 -6.19 17.58
CA ILE A 164 -4.80 -7.21 17.54
C ILE A 164 -5.84 -6.97 18.65
N PRO A 165 -5.47 -6.80 19.93
CA PRO A 165 -6.44 -6.61 21.01
C PRO A 165 -7.40 -5.43 20.79
N GLU A 166 -6.89 -4.29 20.34
CA GLU A 166 -7.70 -3.09 20.08
C GLU A 166 -8.79 -3.34 19.02
N ARG A 167 -8.53 -4.21 18.03
CA ARG A 167 -9.50 -4.48 16.95
C ARG A 167 -10.51 -5.57 17.27
N LEU A 168 -10.34 -6.35 18.34
CA LEU A 168 -11.18 -7.53 18.62
C LEU A 168 -12.67 -7.17 18.74
N LYS A 169 -12.99 -6.06 19.41
CA LYS A 169 -14.38 -5.63 19.62
C LYS A 169 -15.07 -5.31 18.30
N LEU A 170 -14.46 -4.48 17.46
CA LEU A 170 -15.00 -4.12 16.15
C LEU A 170 -15.10 -5.34 15.22
N ALA A 171 -14.12 -6.25 15.27
CA ALA A 171 -14.13 -7.48 14.49
C ALA A 171 -15.28 -8.41 14.89
N ALA A 172 -15.51 -8.60 16.20
CA ALA A 172 -16.64 -9.37 16.71
C ALA A 172 -17.97 -8.74 16.28
N TRP A 173 -18.13 -7.43 16.46
CA TRP A 173 -19.33 -6.70 16.00
C TRP A 173 -19.58 -6.94 14.50
N CYS A 174 -18.56 -6.81 13.66
CA CYS A 174 -18.69 -7.08 12.22
C CYS A 174 -19.17 -8.51 11.92
N ALA A 175 -18.58 -9.51 12.59
CA ALA A 175 -18.95 -10.92 12.39
C ALA A 175 -20.40 -11.19 12.83
N GLU A 176 -20.80 -10.64 13.97
CA GLU A 176 -22.15 -10.78 14.53
C GLU A 176 -23.21 -10.09 13.67
N GLN A 177 -22.90 -8.93 13.09
CA GLN A 177 -23.84 -8.21 12.20
C GLN A 177 -23.98 -8.86 10.82
N ALA A 178 -22.96 -9.58 10.33
CA ALA A 178 -22.94 -10.10 8.96
C ALA A 178 -24.18 -10.96 8.59
N PRO A 179 -24.62 -11.94 9.41
CA PRO A 179 -25.80 -12.74 9.09
C PRO A 179 -27.11 -11.94 9.15
N ALA A 180 -27.22 -10.99 10.09
CA ALA A 180 -28.42 -10.16 10.27
C ALA A 180 -28.61 -9.22 9.08
N LEU A 181 -27.54 -8.54 8.66
CA LEU A 181 -27.53 -7.69 7.47
C LEU A 181 -27.89 -8.48 6.20
N LEU A 182 -27.27 -9.65 6.01
CA LEU A 182 -27.54 -10.50 4.84
C LEU A 182 -29.00 -10.95 4.78
N LYS A 183 -29.59 -11.36 5.91
CA LYS A 183 -31.01 -11.78 5.98
C LYS A 183 -31.97 -10.66 5.56
N ARG A 184 -31.57 -9.40 5.78
CA ARG A 184 -32.33 -8.21 5.46
C ARG A 184 -32.05 -7.66 4.06
N GLY A 185 -31.18 -8.33 3.28
CA GLY A 185 -30.83 -7.95 1.91
C GLY A 185 -29.73 -6.89 1.81
N TYR A 186 -28.94 -6.68 2.87
CA TYR A 186 -27.76 -5.81 2.86
C TYR A 186 -26.48 -6.61 2.64
N THR A 187 -25.43 -5.96 2.15
CA THR A 187 -24.08 -6.52 2.01
C THR A 187 -23.15 -5.89 3.02
N LEU A 188 -22.45 -6.72 3.80
CA LEU A 188 -21.32 -6.29 4.62
C LEU A 188 -20.02 -6.72 3.94
N THR A 189 -19.08 -5.80 3.80
CA THR A 189 -17.72 -6.08 3.32
C THR A 189 -16.71 -5.62 4.35
N LEU A 190 -15.79 -6.49 4.73
CA LEU A 190 -14.65 -6.10 5.55
C LEU A 190 -13.54 -5.63 4.62
N ASP A 191 -13.15 -4.36 4.78
CA ASP A 191 -12.08 -3.75 4.04
C ASP A 191 -10.71 -3.99 4.72
N CYS A 192 -9.80 -3.00 4.71
CA CYS A 192 -8.45 -3.18 5.24
C CYS A 192 -8.49 -3.44 6.75
N GLY A 193 -7.45 -4.11 7.25
CA GLY A 193 -7.26 -4.37 8.68
C GLY A 193 -8.03 -5.56 9.27
N ALA A 194 -8.90 -6.22 8.50
CA ALA A 194 -9.60 -7.44 8.93
C ALA A 194 -8.71 -8.69 8.78
N MET A 195 -7.82 -8.93 9.75
CA MET A 195 -6.91 -10.09 9.74
C MET A 195 -7.56 -11.36 10.28
N PRO A 196 -7.11 -12.56 9.86
CA PRO A 196 -7.71 -13.83 10.28
C PRO A 196 -7.74 -14.05 11.79
N CYS A 197 -6.68 -13.64 12.49
CA CYS A 197 -6.55 -13.79 13.94
C CYS A 197 -7.49 -12.90 14.77
N LEU A 198 -8.27 -12.01 14.12
CA LEU A 198 -9.32 -11.24 14.79
C LEU A 198 -10.61 -12.05 14.97
N PHE A 199 -10.73 -13.19 14.30
CA PHE A 199 -11.97 -13.96 14.20
C PHE A 199 -11.80 -15.35 14.81
N SER A 200 -12.78 -15.76 15.61
CA SER A 200 -12.92 -17.16 16.05
C SER A 200 -13.45 -18.02 14.89
N ASP A 201 -13.42 -19.34 15.05
CA ASP A 201 -14.03 -20.27 14.08
C ASP A 201 -15.54 -19.99 13.89
N GLU A 202 -16.23 -19.58 14.95
CA GLU A 202 -17.64 -19.16 14.88
C GLU A 202 -17.80 -17.90 14.03
N HIS A 203 -16.96 -16.89 14.25
CA HIS A 203 -16.94 -15.68 13.42
C HIS A 203 -16.65 -16.01 11.95
N PHE A 204 -15.73 -16.93 11.66
CA PHE A 204 -15.49 -17.39 10.28
C PHE A 204 -16.73 -18.04 9.67
N GLY A 205 -17.47 -18.86 10.43
CA GLY A 205 -18.74 -19.44 9.99
C GLY A 205 -19.79 -18.37 9.64
N GLN A 206 -19.86 -17.29 10.42
CA GLN A 206 -20.74 -16.15 10.15
C GLN A 206 -20.30 -15.38 8.90
N LEU A 207 -19.01 -15.05 8.81
CA LEU A 207 -18.41 -14.26 7.72
C LEU A 207 -18.33 -15.03 6.38
N ALA A 208 -18.32 -16.36 6.40
CA ALA A 208 -18.38 -17.17 5.19
C ALA A 208 -19.63 -16.86 4.34
N LYS A 209 -20.73 -16.44 4.99
CA LYS A 209 -21.98 -16.06 4.31
C LYS A 209 -21.86 -14.80 3.46
N ILE A 210 -20.88 -13.94 3.76
CA ILE A 210 -20.57 -12.73 2.98
C ILE A 210 -19.30 -12.91 2.13
N SER A 211 -18.87 -14.15 1.89
CA SER A 211 -17.67 -14.48 1.10
C SER A 211 -16.40 -13.77 1.59
N PHE A 212 -16.24 -13.58 2.89
CA PHE A 212 -15.03 -12.99 3.45
C PHE A 212 -13.81 -13.89 3.16
N LYS A 213 -12.77 -13.31 2.54
CA LYS A 213 -11.57 -14.02 2.05
C LYS A 213 -10.24 -13.31 2.35
N ARG A 214 -10.20 -12.33 3.26
CA ARG A 214 -8.96 -11.58 3.46
C ARG A 214 -7.97 -12.36 4.31
N TYR A 215 -6.86 -12.71 3.68
CA TYR A 215 -5.74 -13.37 4.37
C TYR A 215 -4.37 -12.75 4.03
N SER A 216 -4.21 -12.10 2.87
CA SER A 216 -2.97 -11.39 2.50
C SER A 216 -3.16 -9.88 2.33
N CYS A 217 -2.21 -9.08 2.82
CA CYS A 217 -2.17 -7.64 2.62
C CYS A 217 -1.48 -7.33 1.30
N ASN A 218 -2.27 -7.05 0.26
CA ASN A 218 -1.81 -6.81 -1.11
C ASN A 218 -1.61 -5.31 -1.41
N PRO A 219 -0.89 -4.95 -2.48
CA PRO A 219 -0.77 -3.55 -2.90
C PRO A 219 -2.12 -2.93 -3.28
N HIS A 220 -2.43 -1.79 -2.67
CA HIS A 220 -3.56 -0.92 -2.99
C HIS A 220 -2.99 0.42 -3.43
N MET A 221 -2.37 0.43 -4.63
CA MET A 221 -1.49 1.52 -5.06
C MET A 221 -2.20 2.87 -5.09
N VAL A 222 -1.57 3.88 -4.50
CA VAL A 222 -2.07 5.26 -4.45
C VAL A 222 -1.08 6.18 -5.13
N VAL A 223 -1.57 7.05 -6.01
CA VAL A 223 -0.79 8.18 -6.56
C VAL A 223 -1.02 9.38 -5.64
N LEU A 224 0.06 9.92 -5.07
CA LEU A 224 0.05 11.12 -4.24
C LEU A 224 0.04 12.40 -5.10
N PRO A 225 -0.28 13.58 -4.53
CA PRO A 225 -0.35 14.83 -5.29
C PRO A 225 0.92 15.21 -6.06
N ASP A 226 2.10 14.83 -5.58
CA ASP A 226 3.38 15.06 -6.27
C ASP A 226 3.64 14.09 -7.42
N GLY A 227 2.76 13.11 -7.63
CA GLY A 227 2.86 12.09 -8.65
C GLY A 227 3.66 10.86 -8.25
N HIS A 228 4.16 10.76 -7.02
CA HIS A 228 4.76 9.53 -6.52
C HIS A 228 3.68 8.47 -6.25
N LEU A 229 3.99 7.24 -6.63
CA LEU A 229 3.18 6.09 -6.31
C LEU A 229 3.59 5.57 -4.93
N VAL A 230 2.64 5.05 -4.15
CA VAL A 230 2.90 4.37 -2.88
C VAL A 230 2.14 3.05 -2.82
N HIS A 231 2.61 2.08 -2.02
CA HIS A 231 2.01 0.73 -1.93
C HIS A 231 0.54 0.78 -1.46
N CYS A 232 0.28 1.58 -0.45
CA CYS A 232 -1.04 1.95 0.05
C CYS A 232 -0.93 3.26 0.85
N LEU A 233 -2.05 3.94 1.09
CA LEU A 233 -2.04 5.24 1.75
C LEU A 233 -1.38 5.23 3.16
N PRO A 234 -1.62 4.22 4.03
CA PRO A 234 -0.93 4.13 5.33
C PRO A 234 0.58 3.86 5.23
N MET A 235 1.10 3.55 4.04
CA MET A 235 2.54 3.37 3.78
C MET A 235 3.18 4.58 3.07
N ALA A 236 2.48 5.72 3.00
CA ALA A 236 2.98 6.91 2.31
C ALA A 236 4.26 7.53 2.92
N MET A 237 4.67 7.07 4.12
CA MET A 237 5.96 7.45 4.71
C MET A 237 7.16 6.77 4.04
N LEU A 238 6.94 5.70 3.26
CA LEU A 238 7.99 5.02 2.51
C LEU A 238 8.12 5.60 1.10
N PRO A 239 9.32 5.60 0.51
CA PRO A 239 9.53 6.11 -0.82
C PRO A 239 8.80 5.25 -1.86
N GLY A 240 8.46 5.89 -2.97
CA GLY A 240 8.00 5.19 -4.15
C GLY A 240 8.34 5.98 -5.41
N PRO A 241 8.39 5.31 -6.57
CA PRO A 241 8.76 5.94 -7.82
C PRO A 241 7.64 6.85 -8.33
N PRO A 242 7.95 7.85 -9.17
CA PRO A 242 6.93 8.63 -9.84
C PRO A 242 6.10 7.72 -10.76
N VAL A 243 4.80 7.98 -10.87
CA VAL A 243 3.87 7.21 -11.71
C VAL A 243 4.28 7.18 -13.19
N THR A 244 5.07 8.17 -13.64
CA THR A 244 5.68 8.22 -14.98
C THR A 244 6.64 7.08 -15.27
N THR A 245 7.19 6.43 -14.24
CA THR A 245 8.10 5.28 -14.35
C THR A 245 7.42 4.09 -15.04
N PHE A 246 6.11 3.92 -14.84
CA PHE A 246 5.39 2.75 -15.33
C PHE A 246 4.65 3.05 -16.62
N LYS A 247 4.71 2.10 -17.56
CA LYS A 247 3.91 2.15 -18.80
C LYS A 247 2.52 1.58 -18.59
N THR A 248 2.40 0.56 -17.74
CA THR A 248 1.14 -0.15 -17.50
C THR A 248 0.84 -0.26 -16.01
N HIS A 249 -0.45 -0.37 -15.67
CA HIS A 249 -0.88 -0.69 -14.31
C HIS A 249 -0.29 -2.01 -13.79
N ALA A 250 -0.12 -3.00 -14.67
CA ALA A 250 0.43 -4.31 -14.30
C ALA A 250 1.90 -4.20 -13.87
N ASP A 251 2.71 -3.38 -14.56
CA ASP A 251 4.11 -3.13 -14.18
C ASP A 251 4.22 -2.47 -12.81
N ALA A 252 3.35 -1.47 -12.56
CA ALA A 252 3.29 -0.78 -11.28
C ALA A 252 2.90 -1.72 -10.13
N LEU A 253 1.92 -2.60 -10.36
CA LEU A 253 1.48 -3.58 -9.39
C LEU A 253 2.56 -4.62 -9.10
N GLN A 254 3.21 -5.13 -10.15
CA GLN A 254 4.29 -6.10 -10.02
C GLN A 254 5.50 -5.52 -9.28
N PHE A 255 5.82 -4.24 -9.51
CA PHE A 255 6.86 -3.52 -8.78
C PHE A 255 6.63 -3.63 -7.26
N TYR A 256 5.43 -3.32 -6.77
CA TYR A 256 5.17 -3.38 -5.32
C TYR A 256 5.09 -4.79 -4.74
N TYR A 257 4.68 -5.79 -5.52
CA TYR A 257 4.81 -7.19 -5.10
C TYR A 257 6.26 -7.62 -4.88
N ASP A 258 7.20 -6.98 -5.56
CA ASP A 258 8.61 -7.34 -5.46
C ASP A 258 9.36 -6.49 -4.44
N VAL A 259 9.15 -5.17 -4.45
CA VAL A 259 9.88 -4.20 -3.60
C VAL A 259 9.67 -4.48 -2.12
N PHE A 260 8.44 -4.76 -1.71
CA PHE A 260 8.11 -4.98 -0.30
C PHE A 260 7.88 -6.46 0.03
N ARG A 261 8.37 -7.39 -0.80
CA ARG A 261 8.24 -8.83 -0.55
C ARG A 261 8.89 -9.23 0.78
N ASP A 262 10.12 -8.78 1.01
CA ASP A 262 10.86 -9.12 2.23
C ASP A 262 10.19 -8.51 3.46
N LEU A 263 9.69 -7.27 3.34
CA LEU A 263 8.89 -6.64 4.39
C LEU A 263 7.59 -7.42 4.64
N GLN A 264 6.92 -7.89 3.59
CA GLN A 264 5.66 -8.64 3.70
C GLN A 264 5.83 -9.97 4.44
N LEU A 265 6.96 -10.65 4.23
CA LEU A 265 7.25 -11.94 4.86
C LEU A 265 7.96 -11.81 6.20
N ASP A 266 8.46 -10.62 6.55
CA ASP A 266 9.14 -10.40 7.82
C ASP A 266 8.17 -10.46 9.00
N ASN A 267 8.35 -11.46 9.85
CA ASN A 267 7.63 -11.64 11.10
C ASN A 267 8.59 -11.79 12.28
N ALA A 268 9.83 -11.29 12.16
CA ALA A 268 10.84 -11.40 13.20
C ALA A 268 10.37 -10.80 14.55
N ASP A 269 9.68 -9.66 14.48
CA ASP A 269 9.12 -8.95 15.64
C ASP A 269 7.72 -9.43 16.05
N HIS A 270 7.14 -10.39 15.31
CA HIS A 270 5.81 -10.92 15.53
C HIS A 270 5.89 -12.43 15.79
N LYS A 271 6.36 -12.79 17.00
CA LYS A 271 6.65 -14.18 17.39
C LYS A 271 5.42 -15.08 17.25
N GLU A 272 4.24 -14.56 17.55
CA GLU A 272 2.95 -15.23 17.38
C GLU A 272 2.69 -15.64 15.93
N CYS A 273 3.24 -14.93 14.93
CA CYS A 273 3.09 -15.27 13.52
C CYS A 273 4.07 -16.35 13.04
N GLN A 274 5.21 -16.53 13.72
CA GLN A 274 6.25 -17.49 13.30
C GLN A 274 5.80 -18.95 13.40
N SER A 275 4.92 -19.25 14.36
CA SER A 275 4.31 -20.57 14.55
C SER A 275 2.81 -20.60 14.21
N CYS A 276 2.26 -19.49 13.69
CA CYS A 276 0.85 -19.39 13.37
C CYS A 276 0.47 -20.35 12.23
N PRO A 277 -0.53 -21.24 12.41
CA PRO A 277 -0.96 -22.17 11.37
C PRO A 277 -1.30 -21.48 10.05
N SER A 278 -1.97 -20.31 10.09
CA SER A 278 -2.32 -19.55 8.88
C SER A 278 -1.08 -19.04 8.13
N CYS A 279 0.00 -18.68 8.84
CA CYS A 279 1.25 -18.27 8.19
C CYS A 279 2.01 -19.47 7.63
N LEU A 280 2.03 -20.60 8.36
CA LEU A 280 2.71 -21.84 7.94
C LEU A 280 2.16 -22.41 6.62
N VAL A 281 0.86 -22.25 6.36
CA VAL A 281 0.22 -22.68 5.11
C VAL A 281 0.07 -21.54 4.08
N ALA A 282 0.75 -20.40 4.29
CA ALA A 282 0.71 -19.23 3.41
C ALA A 282 -0.69 -18.66 3.14
N LEU A 283 -1.65 -18.87 4.05
CA LEU A 283 -2.91 -18.15 4.02
C LEU A 283 -2.69 -16.69 4.43
N CYS A 284 -1.94 -16.46 5.51
CA CYS A 284 -1.62 -15.13 6.03
C CYS A 284 -0.13 -14.82 5.95
N THR A 285 0.22 -13.54 5.83
CA THR A 285 1.63 -13.08 5.87
C THR A 285 2.01 -12.42 7.20
N GLY A 286 1.15 -12.50 8.21
CA GLY A 286 1.30 -11.82 9.50
C GLY A 286 0.56 -10.48 9.54
N PRO A 287 1.02 -9.49 10.32
CA PRO A 287 0.39 -8.18 10.41
C PRO A 287 0.31 -7.45 9.08
N SER A 288 -0.48 -6.37 9.04
CA SER A 288 -0.60 -5.54 7.86
C SER A 288 0.76 -4.97 7.40
N MET A 289 0.90 -4.74 6.10
CA MET A 289 2.12 -4.14 5.54
C MET A 289 2.43 -2.78 6.18
N ALA A 290 1.41 -1.99 6.49
CA ALA A 290 1.57 -0.70 7.14
C ALA A 290 2.11 -0.82 8.57
N ALA A 291 1.63 -1.79 9.36
CA ALA A 291 2.16 -2.04 10.69
C ALA A 291 3.64 -2.48 10.65
N LYS A 292 3.98 -3.36 9.71
CA LYS A 292 5.37 -3.80 9.49
C LYS A 292 6.27 -2.65 9.03
N ALA A 293 5.78 -1.82 8.11
CA ALA A 293 6.49 -0.65 7.62
C ALA A 293 6.79 0.34 8.74
N GLN A 294 5.79 0.67 9.57
CA GLN A 294 5.96 1.60 10.70
C GLN A 294 6.97 1.08 11.72
N LEU A 295 6.89 -0.21 12.08
CA LEU A 295 7.84 -0.81 13.02
C LEU A 295 9.26 -0.83 12.44
N THR A 296 9.39 -1.22 11.16
CA THR A 296 10.70 -1.24 10.49
C THR A 296 11.29 0.16 10.37
N LEU A 297 10.47 1.17 10.06
CA LEU A 297 10.90 2.56 9.99
C LEU A 297 11.38 3.06 11.36
N LYS A 298 10.69 2.70 12.45
CA LYS A 298 11.13 3.01 13.81
C LYS A 298 12.51 2.40 14.10
N HIS A 299 12.72 1.12 13.79
CA HIS A 299 14.02 0.46 13.97
C HIS A 299 15.12 1.10 13.09
N TYR A 300 14.77 1.49 11.87
CA TYR A 300 15.66 2.23 10.98
C TYR A 300 16.07 3.58 11.59
N GLU A 301 15.14 4.36 12.14
CA GLU A 301 15.43 5.66 12.77
C GLU A 301 16.30 5.53 14.01
N GLU A 302 16.03 4.52 14.85
CA GLU A 302 16.86 4.20 16.01
C GLU A 302 18.28 3.83 15.60
N LEU A 303 18.43 2.98 14.58
CA LEU A 303 19.75 2.58 14.10
C LEU A 303 20.49 3.72 13.40
N LYS A 304 19.78 4.58 12.66
CA LYS A 304 20.36 5.78 12.03
C LYS A 304 21.01 6.68 13.07
N LYS A 305 20.30 6.97 14.17
CA LYS A 305 20.83 7.74 15.31
C LYS A 305 22.03 7.06 15.98
N LEU A 306 22.01 5.73 16.08
CA LEU A 306 23.16 4.99 16.62
C LEU A 306 24.39 5.13 15.72
N LEU A 307 24.21 5.09 14.40
CA LEU A 307 25.30 5.20 13.41
C LEU A 307 25.92 6.60 13.31
N GLU A 308 25.24 7.65 13.80
CA GLU A 308 25.79 9.01 13.90
C GLU A 308 26.91 9.11 14.95
N ASN A 309 26.94 8.20 15.93
CA ASN A 309 27.98 8.16 16.94
C ASN A 309 29.19 7.36 16.44
N GLU A 310 30.39 7.78 16.85
CA GLU A 310 31.59 6.98 16.63
C GLU A 310 31.49 5.66 17.43
N GLU A 311 31.65 4.54 16.73
CA GLU A 311 31.74 3.22 17.33
C GLU A 311 33.19 2.75 17.27
N SER A 312 33.81 2.58 18.43
CA SER A 312 35.23 2.24 18.53
C SER A 312 35.53 0.77 18.28
N ASP A 313 34.51 -0.11 18.39
CA ASP A 313 34.60 -1.53 18.04
C ASP A 313 34.28 -1.75 16.55
N PRO A 314 35.26 -2.12 15.70
CA PRO A 314 35.06 -2.31 14.27
C PRO A 314 34.07 -3.43 13.93
N GLU A 315 33.98 -4.49 14.72
CA GLU A 315 33.04 -5.59 14.46
C GLU A 315 31.61 -5.17 14.77
N LYS A 316 31.43 -4.41 15.86
CA LYS A 316 30.13 -3.84 16.21
C LYS A 316 29.66 -2.82 15.19
N ARG A 317 30.56 -1.97 14.68
CA ARG A 317 30.27 -1.03 13.59
C ARG A 317 29.83 -1.77 12.34
N LYS A 318 30.58 -2.78 11.89
CA LYS A 318 30.20 -3.63 10.75
C LYS A 318 28.83 -4.28 10.93
N LEU A 319 28.52 -4.79 12.13
CA LEU A 319 27.21 -5.36 12.43
C LEU A 319 26.08 -4.32 12.31
N GLN A 320 26.29 -3.10 12.80
CA GLN A 320 25.33 -2.01 12.68
C GLN A 320 25.11 -1.62 11.20
N LEU A 321 26.18 -1.48 10.41
CA LEU A 321 26.08 -1.18 8.98
C LEU A 321 25.33 -2.26 8.19
N TRP A 322 25.58 -3.54 8.51
CA TRP A 322 24.83 -4.64 7.92
C TRP A 322 23.34 -4.57 8.27
N ARG A 323 23.01 -4.37 9.55
CA ARG A 323 21.61 -4.21 10.00
C ARG A 323 20.92 -3.05 9.29
N MET A 324 21.59 -1.92 9.15
CA MET A 324 21.08 -0.74 8.45
C MET A 324 20.86 -1.04 6.98
N THR A 325 21.81 -1.70 6.31
CA THR A 325 21.68 -2.14 4.93
C THR A 325 20.42 -3.00 4.73
N TYR A 326 20.23 -4.03 5.56
CA TYR A 326 19.06 -4.92 5.44
C TYR A 326 17.74 -4.17 5.67
N MET A 327 17.69 -3.28 6.67
CA MET A 327 16.48 -2.49 6.94
C MET A 327 16.20 -1.52 5.80
N SER A 328 17.20 -0.73 5.39
CA SER A 328 17.09 0.22 4.28
C SER A 328 16.63 -0.47 2.98
N MET A 329 17.14 -1.67 2.68
CA MET A 329 16.66 -2.46 1.54
C MET A 329 15.19 -2.86 1.67
N LYS A 330 14.74 -3.30 2.85
CA LYS A 330 13.33 -3.71 3.10
C LYS A 330 12.34 -2.57 2.96
N ILE A 331 12.72 -1.34 3.31
CA ILE A 331 11.87 -0.15 3.23
C ILE A 331 12.16 0.73 2.00
N ALA A 332 12.95 0.22 1.06
CA ALA A 332 13.33 0.89 -0.19
C ALA A 332 14.14 2.20 -0.03
N PHE A 333 14.84 2.38 1.08
CA PHE A 333 15.77 3.49 1.32
C PHE A 333 17.14 3.15 0.70
N TYR A 334 17.18 2.96 -0.61
CA TYR A 334 18.35 2.40 -1.29
C TYR A 334 19.60 3.28 -1.21
N ALA A 335 19.45 4.61 -1.15
CA ALA A 335 20.58 5.53 -1.00
C ALA A 335 21.38 5.26 0.29
N ASP A 336 20.67 5.13 1.43
CA ASP A 336 21.31 4.83 2.71
C ASP A 336 21.93 3.43 2.75
N ALA A 337 21.30 2.46 2.05
CA ALA A 337 21.88 1.14 1.89
C ALA A 337 23.21 1.19 1.11
N VAL A 338 23.30 2.01 0.05
CA VAL A 338 24.57 2.26 -0.67
C VAL A 338 25.60 2.84 0.28
N GLU A 339 25.28 3.87 1.05
CA GLU A 339 26.23 4.50 1.98
C GLU A 339 26.81 3.50 2.99
N CYS A 340 25.94 2.66 3.59
CA CYS A 340 26.36 1.64 4.54
C CYS A 340 27.25 0.58 3.88
N LEU A 341 26.88 0.11 2.69
CA LEU A 341 27.66 -0.89 1.95
C LEU A 341 29.00 -0.35 1.47
N GLU A 342 29.05 0.92 1.09
CA GLU A 342 30.28 1.61 0.72
C GLU A 342 31.24 1.74 1.91
N GLU A 343 30.72 1.98 3.12
CA GLU A 343 31.53 1.93 4.33
C GLU A 343 32.01 0.49 4.65
N LEU A 344 31.13 -0.51 4.57
CA LEU A 344 31.50 -1.92 4.73
C LEU A 344 32.61 -2.33 3.76
N ARG A 345 32.55 -1.88 2.49
CA ARG A 345 33.57 -2.12 1.47
C ARG A 345 34.94 -1.56 1.84
N ARG A 346 34.99 -0.43 2.57
CA ARG A 346 36.26 0.14 3.04
C ARG A 346 36.89 -0.69 4.15
N HIS A 347 36.06 -1.33 4.98
CA HIS A 347 36.54 -2.23 6.04
C HIS A 347 37.07 -3.55 5.49
N ASP A 348 36.38 -4.14 4.52
CA ASP A 348 36.81 -5.37 3.85
C ASP A 348 36.49 -5.32 2.35
N PRO A 349 37.46 -4.90 1.51
CA PRO A 349 37.28 -4.88 0.06
C PRO A 349 37.14 -6.27 -0.58
N GLY A 350 37.40 -7.35 0.15
CA GLY A 350 37.30 -8.73 -0.32
C GLY A 350 35.99 -9.43 0.06
N ASP A 351 35.10 -8.77 0.81
CA ASP A 351 33.83 -9.33 1.25
C ASP A 351 32.87 -9.48 0.05
N ASP A 352 32.69 -10.72 -0.41
CA ASP A 352 31.82 -11.07 -1.53
C ASP A 352 30.37 -10.68 -1.28
N LYS A 353 29.92 -10.67 -0.02
CA LYS A 353 28.55 -10.26 0.34
C LYS A 353 28.34 -8.77 0.15
N VAL A 354 29.33 -7.93 0.45
CA VAL A 354 29.23 -6.48 0.24
C VAL A 354 29.03 -6.20 -1.25
N HIS A 355 29.82 -6.85 -2.11
CA HIS A 355 29.67 -6.74 -3.56
C HIS A 355 28.32 -7.27 -4.07
N TYR A 356 27.82 -8.37 -3.51
CA TYR A 356 26.48 -8.88 -3.85
C TYR A 356 25.39 -7.85 -3.52
N TRP A 357 25.41 -7.31 -2.30
CA TRP A 357 24.42 -6.35 -1.85
C TRP A 357 24.55 -5.01 -2.56
N LEU A 358 25.76 -4.52 -2.87
CA LEU A 358 25.94 -3.35 -3.74
C LEU A 358 25.34 -3.59 -5.13
N GLY A 359 25.53 -4.80 -5.69
CA GLY A 359 24.90 -5.21 -6.94
C GLY A 359 23.37 -5.10 -6.89
N CYS A 360 22.75 -5.65 -5.85
CA CYS A 360 21.32 -5.53 -5.62
C CYS A 360 20.88 -4.07 -5.44
N THR A 361 21.52 -3.31 -4.56
CA THR A 361 21.13 -1.94 -4.24
C THR A 361 21.30 -1.00 -5.43
N TYR A 362 22.41 -1.09 -6.17
CA TYR A 362 22.61 -0.30 -7.40
C TYR A 362 21.58 -0.66 -8.47
N TRP A 363 21.13 -1.91 -8.53
CA TRP A 363 20.05 -2.29 -9.43
C TRP A 363 18.75 -1.56 -9.07
N GLU A 364 18.37 -1.55 -7.80
CA GLU A 364 17.16 -0.85 -7.34
C GLU A 364 17.26 0.67 -7.52
N CYS A 365 18.48 1.24 -7.44
CA CYS A 365 18.74 2.64 -7.81
C CYS A 365 18.75 2.91 -9.33
N ASN A 366 18.43 1.92 -10.17
CA ASN A 366 18.53 1.98 -11.63
C ASN A 366 19.95 2.29 -12.16
N ARG A 367 20.99 2.03 -11.35
CA ARG A 367 22.42 2.13 -11.70
C ARG A 367 22.90 0.80 -12.27
N LEU A 368 22.28 0.37 -13.38
CA LEU A 368 22.37 -1.00 -13.90
C LEU A 368 23.79 -1.45 -14.27
N THR A 369 24.62 -0.54 -14.78
CA THR A 369 26.02 -0.85 -15.13
C THR A 369 26.84 -1.16 -13.89
N GLU A 370 26.72 -0.31 -12.87
CA GLU A 370 27.44 -0.49 -11.59
C GLU A 370 26.95 -1.74 -10.87
N ALA A 371 25.64 -2.00 -10.91
CA ALA A 371 25.06 -3.24 -10.40
C ALA A 371 25.71 -4.49 -11.02
N GLU A 372 25.81 -4.53 -12.36
CA GLU A 372 26.45 -5.64 -13.08
C GLU A 372 27.93 -5.80 -12.71
N ASP A 373 28.67 -4.69 -12.62
CA ASP A 373 30.08 -4.72 -12.23
C ASP A 373 30.26 -5.30 -10.82
N GLU A 374 29.39 -4.93 -9.87
CA GLU A 374 29.42 -5.43 -8.51
C GLU A 374 29.03 -6.92 -8.42
N PHE A 375 28.01 -7.38 -9.16
CA PHE A 375 27.72 -8.82 -9.26
C PHE A 375 28.88 -9.61 -9.84
N ARG A 376 29.56 -9.09 -10.87
CA ARG A 376 30.75 -9.73 -11.46
C ARG A 376 31.95 -9.71 -10.51
N LYS A 377 32.11 -8.67 -9.68
CA LYS A 377 33.13 -8.66 -8.60
C LYS A 377 32.82 -9.72 -7.55
N CYS A 378 31.58 -9.80 -7.07
CA CYS A 378 31.13 -10.85 -6.15
C CYS A 378 31.44 -12.24 -6.71
N ALA A 379 31.12 -12.51 -7.99
CA ALA A 379 31.43 -13.77 -8.64
C ALA A 379 32.93 -14.13 -8.63
N ARG A 380 33.84 -13.15 -8.71
CA ARG A 380 35.29 -13.39 -8.65
C ARG A 380 35.81 -13.68 -7.24
N LEU A 381 35.11 -13.19 -6.21
CA LEU A 381 35.52 -13.30 -4.81
C LEU A 381 34.92 -14.53 -4.12
N THR A 382 33.75 -14.99 -4.56
CA THR A 382 33.04 -16.10 -3.93
C THR A 382 33.52 -17.48 -4.38
N LYS A 383 33.20 -18.52 -3.59
CA LYS A 383 33.49 -19.92 -3.92
C LYS A 383 32.60 -20.48 -5.01
N ASP A 384 31.34 -20.03 -5.10
CA ASP A 384 30.40 -20.43 -6.16
C ASP A 384 30.01 -19.21 -7.01
N PRO A 385 30.77 -18.89 -8.08
CA PRO A 385 30.49 -17.76 -8.96
C PRO A 385 29.10 -17.81 -9.61
N ARG A 386 28.45 -18.98 -9.66
CA ARG A 386 27.16 -19.14 -10.35
C ARG A 386 26.03 -18.46 -9.59
N ALA A 387 26.09 -18.38 -8.27
CA ALA A 387 25.05 -17.75 -7.45
C ALA A 387 24.84 -16.26 -7.76
N PRO A 388 25.85 -15.37 -7.67
CA PRO A 388 25.68 -13.95 -8.01
C PRO A 388 25.38 -13.72 -9.50
N LEU A 389 25.95 -14.51 -10.41
CA LEU A 389 25.66 -14.40 -11.84
C LEU A 389 24.23 -14.84 -12.17
N ALA A 390 23.69 -15.86 -11.47
CA ALA A 390 22.29 -16.27 -11.63
C ALA A 390 21.31 -15.21 -11.14
N GLU A 391 21.65 -14.47 -10.07
CA GLU A 391 20.86 -13.32 -9.62
C GLU A 391 20.87 -12.19 -10.65
N LEU A 392 22.05 -11.79 -11.15
CA LEU A 392 22.17 -10.82 -12.24
C LEU A 392 21.37 -11.27 -13.48
N HIS A 393 21.46 -12.55 -13.85
CA HIS A 393 20.68 -13.11 -14.95
C HIS A 393 19.17 -12.94 -14.71
N ARG A 394 18.66 -13.32 -13.53
CA ARG A 394 17.23 -13.17 -13.18
C ARG A 394 16.78 -11.71 -13.31
N ARG A 395 17.61 -10.77 -12.84
CA ARG A 395 17.35 -9.34 -12.92
C ARG A 395 17.34 -8.83 -14.36
N LEU A 396 18.28 -9.26 -15.21
CA LEU A 396 18.30 -8.93 -16.64
C LEU A 396 17.06 -9.47 -17.38
N VAL A 397 16.63 -10.69 -17.07
CA VAL A 397 15.38 -11.25 -17.61
C VAL A 397 14.19 -10.40 -17.19
N LYS A 398 14.08 -10.07 -15.90
CA LYS A 398 12.97 -9.27 -15.35
C LYS A 398 12.90 -7.88 -15.95
N ASN A 399 14.03 -7.23 -16.19
CA ASN A 399 14.09 -5.91 -16.83
C ASN A 399 14.07 -5.98 -18.39
N GLY A 400 13.72 -7.15 -18.96
CA GLY A 400 13.53 -7.31 -20.39
C GLY A 400 14.81 -7.27 -21.24
N ASN A 401 16.00 -7.28 -20.63
CA ASN A 401 17.28 -7.27 -21.36
C ASN A 401 17.67 -8.68 -21.82
N ALA A 402 16.85 -9.25 -22.71
CA ALA A 402 16.91 -10.65 -23.12
C ALA A 402 18.25 -11.04 -23.77
N ILE A 403 18.90 -10.12 -24.49
CA ILE A 403 20.19 -10.38 -25.14
C ILE A 403 21.28 -10.57 -24.09
N ARG A 404 21.42 -9.62 -23.16
CA ARG A 404 22.42 -9.73 -22.07
C ARG A 404 22.13 -10.92 -21.17
N ALA A 405 20.87 -11.17 -20.84
CA ALA A 405 20.46 -12.35 -20.09
C ALA A 405 20.90 -13.64 -20.80
N ARG A 406 20.63 -13.79 -22.10
CA ARG A 406 21.04 -14.97 -22.87
C ARG A 406 22.56 -15.16 -22.89
N LEU A 407 23.33 -14.10 -23.09
CA LEU A 407 24.80 -14.17 -23.08
C LEU A 407 25.31 -14.62 -21.71
N LEU A 408 24.78 -14.03 -20.64
CA LEU A 408 25.16 -14.38 -19.27
C LEU A 408 24.75 -15.82 -18.92
N TYR A 409 23.63 -16.31 -19.42
CA TYR A 409 23.21 -17.70 -19.22
C TYR A 409 24.20 -18.70 -19.83
N GLU A 410 24.69 -18.41 -21.04
CA GLU A 410 25.72 -19.24 -21.69
C GLU A 410 27.08 -19.13 -20.99
N GLU A 411 27.40 -17.98 -20.39
CA GLU A 411 28.56 -17.81 -19.50
C GLU A 411 28.43 -18.73 -18.27
N ILE A 412 27.30 -18.68 -17.57
CA ILE A 412 27.04 -19.49 -16.36
C ILE A 412 27.15 -20.99 -16.65
N LYS A 413 26.65 -21.48 -17.79
CA LYS A 413 26.73 -22.89 -18.17
C LYS A 413 28.15 -23.42 -18.34
N ARG A 414 29.11 -22.55 -18.66
CA ARG A 414 30.51 -22.94 -18.86
C ARG A 414 31.28 -23.03 -17.54
N ILE A 415 30.69 -22.57 -16.44
CA ILE A 415 31.29 -22.63 -15.11
C ILE A 415 31.10 -24.04 -14.57
N GLU A 416 32.20 -24.72 -14.27
CA GLU A 416 32.18 -26.04 -13.64
C GLU A 416 31.47 -25.98 -12.28
N PRO A 417 30.68 -27.00 -11.92
CA PRO A 417 30.11 -27.08 -10.57
C PRO A 417 31.22 -27.10 -9.50
N PRO A 418 31.02 -26.46 -8.33
CA PRO A 418 31.91 -26.62 -7.22
C PRO A 418 31.97 -28.11 -6.85
N ALA A 419 33.18 -28.59 -6.53
CA ALA A 419 33.38 -29.96 -6.12
C ALA A 419 32.50 -30.28 -4.88
N PRO A 420 31.91 -31.50 -4.81
CA PRO A 420 30.95 -31.88 -3.78
C PRO A 420 31.51 -31.88 -2.36
#